data_AF-R7U3E6-F1
#
_entry.id   AF-R7U3E6-F1
#
_cell.length_a   1.000
_cell.length_b   1.000
_cell.length_c   1.000
_cell.angle_alpha   90.00
_cell.angle_beta   90.00
_cell.angle_gamma   90.00
#
_symmetry.space_group_name_H-M   'P 1'
#
loop_
_entity.id
_entity.type
_entity.pdbx_description
1 polymer ?
#
loop_
_entity_poly.entity_id
_entity_poly.type
_entity_poly.pdbx_seq_one_letter_code
_entity_poly.pdbx_strand_id
1 'polypeptide(L)'
;MHFFISFLAIGVLVAAVDSAVCSGNGNGKEIDIAKRKFCKGVAYDKDLSVCCSGAVSSRPRCTSDSNLGCCAATGYDKSRFQCCQGIVGLRHGPLQHNKCCGTVSFDNSTHMCCMGAVNPRPDGDHSDHKCCRAEALNRLYSQCKDGVVVARAASE
;
A
#
# COMPACT_ATOMS: atom_id res chain seq x y z
N MET A 1 -47.54 39.34 23.53
CA MET A 1 -47.37 38.40 22.40
C MET A 1 -45.96 38.60 21.85
N HIS A 2 -45.11 37.56 21.95
CA HIS A 2 -43.69 37.43 21.51
C HIS A 2 -42.68 38.43 22.12
N PHE A 3 -41.84 38.14 23.13
CA PHE A 3 -40.95 37.01 23.46
C PHE A 3 -39.70 36.83 22.54
N PHE A 4 -38.54 37.23 23.09
CA PHE A 4 -37.19 36.64 23.05
C PHE A 4 -36.27 36.76 21.81
N ILE A 5 -35.21 37.56 22.01
CA ILE A 5 -33.76 37.27 21.85
C ILE A 5 -33.38 36.12 20.91
N SER A 6 -32.64 36.42 19.84
CA SER A 6 -31.61 35.53 19.28
C SER A 6 -30.62 36.32 18.43
N PHE A 7 -29.47 36.61 19.02
CA PHE A 7 -28.26 36.97 18.26
C PHE A 7 -27.87 35.73 17.46
N LEU A 8 -28.12 35.78 16.15
CA LEU A 8 -27.68 34.76 15.19
C LEU A 8 -26.14 34.77 15.16
N ALA A 9 -25.58 33.79 15.86
CA ALA A 9 -24.20 33.39 15.78
C ALA A 9 -23.88 32.95 14.34
N ILE A 10 -23.03 33.70 13.66
CA ILE A 10 -22.16 33.15 12.62
C ILE A 10 -20.73 33.42 13.09
N GLY A 11 -20.44 32.92 14.29
CA GLY A 11 -19.07 32.63 14.68
C GLY A 11 -18.59 31.54 13.74
N VAL A 12 -17.53 31.84 13.00
CA VAL A 12 -16.84 30.91 12.11
C VAL A 12 -16.56 29.63 12.89
N LEU A 13 -17.39 28.61 12.67
CA LEU A 13 -17.12 27.26 13.12
C LEU A 13 -16.01 26.76 12.21
N VAL A 14 -14.76 27.13 12.50
CA VAL A 14 -13.64 26.27 12.14
C VAL A 14 -13.90 25.01 12.94
N ALA A 15 -14.66 24.07 12.36
CA ALA A 15 -14.67 22.72 12.84
C ALA A 15 -13.20 22.33 12.91
N ALA A 16 -12.71 22.14 14.13
CA ALA A 16 -11.44 21.51 14.35
C ALA A 16 -11.53 20.22 13.55
N VAL A 17 -10.83 20.17 12.42
CA VAL A 17 -10.42 18.90 11.87
C VAL A 17 -9.71 18.24 13.04
N ASP A 18 -10.31 17.19 13.61
CA ASP A 18 -9.60 16.21 14.42
C ASP A 18 -8.57 15.55 13.50
N SER A 19 -7.57 16.34 13.13
CA SER A 19 -6.26 15.86 12.78
C SER A 19 -5.79 15.23 14.07
N ALA A 20 -6.03 13.93 14.21
CA ALA A 20 -5.15 13.09 14.99
C ALA A 20 -3.75 13.33 14.43
N VAL A 21 -3.09 14.38 14.93
CA VAL A 21 -1.68 14.64 14.69
C VAL A 21 -1.00 13.48 15.38
N CYS A 22 -0.72 12.43 14.60
CA CYS A 22 0.09 11.32 15.07
C CYS A 22 1.44 11.93 15.46
N SER A 23 1.63 12.08 16.78
CA SER A 23 2.74 12.81 17.37
C SER A 23 4.07 12.38 16.74
N GLY A 24 4.71 13.37 16.13
CA GLY A 24 6.03 13.26 15.54
C GLY A 24 6.62 14.64 15.32
N ASN A 25 6.59 15.49 16.35
CA ASN A 25 7.35 16.74 16.35
C ASN A 25 8.74 16.49 16.93
N GLY A 26 9.57 15.77 16.16
CA GLY A 26 10.95 15.45 16.53
C GLY A 26 11.87 16.63 16.23
N ASN A 27 11.69 17.76 16.93
CA ASN A 27 12.74 18.77 17.03
C ASN A 27 13.92 18.15 17.78
N GLY A 28 15.15 18.34 17.30
CA GLY A 28 16.38 17.69 17.76
C GLY A 28 16.66 17.79 19.26
N LYS A 29 15.98 16.94 20.03
CA LYS A 29 16.17 16.70 21.45
C LYS A 29 17.00 15.44 21.62
N GLU A 30 17.80 15.41 22.67
CA GLU A 30 18.54 14.23 23.09
C GLU A 30 17.61 12.99 23.15
N ILE A 31 18.08 11.84 22.66
CA ILE A 31 17.27 10.61 22.61
C ILE A 31 17.12 10.07 24.03
N ASP A 32 15.88 10.05 24.53
CA ASP A 32 15.48 9.42 25.79
C ASP A 32 16.05 8.00 25.89
N ILE A 33 16.77 7.70 26.98
CA ILE A 33 17.40 6.41 27.24
C ILE A 33 16.39 5.26 27.13
N ALA A 34 15.14 5.45 27.58
CA ALA A 34 14.11 4.43 27.54
C ALA A 34 13.61 4.12 26.11
N LYS A 35 13.73 5.09 25.19
CA LYS A 35 13.29 4.99 23.79
C LYS A 35 14.41 4.64 22.83
N ARG A 36 15.65 4.80 23.28
CA ARG A 36 16.85 4.58 22.50
C ARG A 36 16.98 3.13 22.04
N LYS A 37 17.21 2.97 20.74
CA LYS A 37 17.61 1.71 20.10
C LYS A 37 18.84 1.96 19.24
N PHE A 38 19.46 0.90 18.77
CA PHE A 38 20.67 0.98 17.96
C PHE A 38 20.49 0.22 16.64
N CYS A 39 20.95 0.82 15.55
CA CYS A 39 20.98 0.24 14.21
C CYS A 39 22.42 0.28 13.71
N LYS A 40 23.09 -0.88 13.66
CA LYS A 40 24.53 -0.96 13.30
C LYS A 40 25.41 0.07 14.05
N GLY A 41 25.17 0.24 15.35
CA GLY A 41 25.93 1.18 16.20
C GLY A 41 25.39 2.61 16.22
N VAL A 42 24.44 2.97 15.34
CA VAL A 42 23.81 4.29 15.33
C VAL A 42 22.60 4.30 16.28
N ALA A 43 22.62 5.18 17.27
CA ALA A 43 21.48 5.37 18.17
C ALA A 43 20.30 6.05 17.46
N TYR A 44 19.08 5.60 17.72
CA TYR A 44 17.85 6.22 17.21
C TYR A 44 16.71 6.12 18.24
N ASP A 45 15.73 7.02 18.15
CA ASP A 45 14.49 6.98 18.93
C ASP A 45 13.50 6.01 18.26
N LYS A 46 13.10 4.94 18.96
CA LYS A 46 12.18 3.91 18.44
C LYS A 46 10.78 4.44 18.10
N ASP A 47 10.37 5.56 18.68
CA ASP A 47 9.06 6.16 18.44
C ASP A 47 9.06 6.98 17.13
N LEU A 48 10.23 7.44 16.70
CA LEU A 48 10.41 8.29 15.51
C LEU A 48 11.05 7.56 14.32
N SER A 49 11.78 6.48 14.57
CA SER A 49 12.57 5.78 13.55
C SER A 49 12.55 4.26 13.72
N VAL A 50 12.94 3.56 12.68
CA VAL A 50 13.03 2.10 12.60
C VAL A 50 14.33 1.70 11.91
N CYS A 51 14.96 0.62 12.37
CA CYS A 51 16.12 0.04 11.71
C CYS A 51 15.68 -0.97 10.65
N CYS A 52 15.98 -0.70 9.37
CA CYS A 52 15.65 -1.57 8.26
C CYS A 52 16.93 -1.88 7.45
N SER A 53 17.27 -3.16 7.28
CA SER A 53 18.50 -3.61 6.61
C SER A 53 19.79 -2.91 7.08
N GLY A 54 19.83 -2.49 8.34
CA GLY A 54 20.95 -1.79 8.95
C GLY A 54 21.04 -0.29 8.64
N ALA A 55 20.01 0.30 8.04
CA ALA A 55 19.84 1.74 7.91
C ALA A 55 18.73 2.23 8.85
N VAL A 56 18.92 3.40 9.45
CA VAL A 56 17.86 4.07 10.22
C VAL A 56 16.93 4.77 9.23
N SER A 57 15.67 4.35 9.19
CA SER A 57 14.59 4.96 8.42
C SER A 57 13.63 5.68 9.34
N SER A 58 13.07 6.79 8.88
CA SER A 58 11.94 7.42 9.58
C SER A 58 10.79 6.44 9.73
N ARG A 59 10.12 6.49 10.87
CA ARG A 59 8.95 5.66 11.14
C ARG A 59 7.75 6.25 10.37
N PRO A 60 7.01 5.44 9.60
CA PRO A 60 5.81 5.91 8.92
C PRO A 60 4.80 6.46 9.92
N ARG A 61 4.20 7.60 9.58
CA ARG A 61 3.22 8.26 10.43
C ARG A 61 2.00 7.38 10.64
N CYS A 62 1.46 7.42 11.86
CA CYS A 62 0.23 6.71 12.24
C CYS A 62 0.29 5.19 12.07
N THR A 63 1.48 4.59 12.15
CA THR A 63 1.66 3.15 12.00
C THR A 63 1.86 2.49 13.35
N SER A 64 1.09 1.45 13.66
CA SER A 64 1.32 0.61 14.85
C SER A 64 2.57 -0.24 14.67
N ASP A 65 3.16 -0.71 15.78
CA ASP A 65 4.30 -1.64 15.70
C ASP A 65 3.95 -2.94 14.94
N SER A 66 2.70 -3.40 15.04
CA SER A 66 2.21 -4.57 14.29
C SER A 66 2.17 -4.35 12.77
N ASN A 67 1.87 -3.12 12.34
CA ASN A 67 1.80 -2.74 10.94
C ASN A 67 3.12 -2.21 10.40
N LEU A 68 4.11 -1.95 11.25
CA LEU A 68 5.43 -1.55 10.81
C LEU A 68 6.12 -2.70 10.07
N GLY A 69 6.64 -2.40 8.88
CA GLY A 69 7.41 -3.31 8.05
C GLY A 69 8.66 -2.63 7.48
N CYS A 70 9.57 -3.44 6.95
CA CYS A 70 10.76 -2.96 6.25
C CYS A 70 10.74 -3.44 4.80
N CYS A 71 11.07 -2.53 3.88
CA CYS A 71 11.27 -2.79 2.48
C CYS A 71 12.67 -2.30 2.13
N ALA A 72 13.62 -3.22 2.01
CA ALA A 72 15.04 -2.89 2.01
C ALA A 72 15.40 -1.97 3.20
N ALA A 73 16.00 -0.81 2.95
CA ALA A 73 16.36 0.17 3.97
C ALA A 73 15.20 1.04 4.47
N THR A 74 13.98 0.88 3.92
CA THR A 74 12.85 1.80 4.17
C THR A 74 11.80 1.17 5.06
N GLY A 75 11.46 1.85 6.16
CA GLY A 75 10.30 1.52 6.98
C GLY A 75 9.00 1.90 6.29
N TYR A 76 7.99 1.04 6.31
CA TYR A 76 6.69 1.30 5.69
C TYR A 76 5.53 0.71 6.51
N ASP A 77 4.32 1.19 6.21
CA ASP A 77 3.08 0.77 6.85
C ASP A 77 2.41 -0.36 6.05
N LYS A 78 2.49 -1.60 6.55
CA LYS A 78 1.91 -2.80 5.91
C LYS A 78 0.39 -2.75 5.79
N SER A 79 -0.29 -1.85 6.52
CA SER A 79 -1.74 -1.70 6.38
C SER A 79 -2.14 -0.93 5.12
N ARG A 80 -1.23 -0.14 4.54
CA ARG A 80 -1.51 0.73 3.39
C ARG A 80 -0.60 0.46 2.19
N PHE A 81 0.58 -0.09 2.43
CA PHE A 81 1.59 -0.29 1.40
C PHE A 81 2.08 -1.73 1.36
N GLN A 82 2.72 -2.07 0.24
CA GLN A 82 3.32 -3.37 -0.04
C GLN A 82 4.75 -3.16 -0.53
N CYS A 83 5.66 -4.06 -0.14
CA CYS A 83 7.02 -4.09 -0.66
C CYS A 83 7.11 -5.08 -1.83
N CYS A 84 7.60 -4.64 -2.98
CA CYS A 84 7.88 -5.46 -4.14
C CYS A 84 9.30 -5.15 -4.66
N GLN A 85 10.20 -6.14 -4.62
CA GLN A 85 11.60 -6.00 -5.05
C GLN A 85 12.32 -4.77 -4.44
N GLY A 86 12.04 -4.48 -3.15
CA GLY A 86 12.65 -3.34 -2.46
C GLY A 86 11.98 -1.99 -2.71
N ILE A 87 10.93 -1.94 -3.53
CA ILE A 87 10.12 -0.73 -3.76
C ILE A 87 8.82 -0.81 -2.96
N VAL A 88 8.51 0.27 -2.23
CA VAL A 88 7.25 0.42 -1.50
C VAL A 88 6.20 1.02 -2.43
N GLY A 89 5.13 0.28 -2.69
CA GLY A 89 3.97 0.70 -3.47
C GLY A 89 2.69 0.69 -2.67
N LEU A 90 1.62 1.29 -3.20
CA LEU A 90 0.30 1.20 -2.59
C LEU A 90 -0.19 -0.25 -2.60
N ARG A 91 -0.88 -0.62 -1.53
CA ARG A 91 -1.51 -1.93 -1.42
C ARG A 91 -2.86 -1.90 -2.12
N HIS A 92 -3.07 -2.82 -3.05
CA HIS A 92 -4.32 -2.95 -3.79
C HIS A 92 -5.05 -4.16 -3.21
N GLY A 93 -6.01 -3.92 -2.31
CA GLY A 93 -6.85 -4.97 -1.71
C GLY A 93 -6.30 -5.64 -0.44
N PRO A 94 -6.99 -6.69 0.04
CA PRO A 94 -6.66 -7.41 1.29
C PRO A 94 -5.28 -8.08 1.27
N LEU A 95 -4.63 -8.18 2.44
CA LEU A 95 -3.24 -8.67 2.57
C LEU A 95 -3.02 -10.03 1.87
N GLN A 96 -3.97 -10.94 2.01
CA GLN A 96 -3.90 -12.29 1.45
C GLN A 96 -3.97 -12.35 -0.08
N HIS A 97 -4.53 -11.33 -0.72
CA HIS A 97 -4.60 -11.25 -2.19
C HIS A 97 -3.44 -10.45 -2.80
N ASN A 98 -2.69 -9.70 -2.00
CA ASN A 98 -1.60 -8.88 -2.54
C ASN A 98 -0.48 -9.76 -3.11
N LYS A 99 -0.08 -9.47 -4.35
CA LYS A 99 1.05 -10.09 -5.04
C LYS A 99 1.91 -9.02 -5.70
N CYS A 100 3.11 -9.41 -6.11
CA CYS A 100 4.04 -8.55 -6.84
C CYS A 100 4.15 -9.01 -8.30
N CYS A 101 4.18 -8.04 -9.20
CA CYS A 101 4.55 -8.18 -10.60
C CYS A 101 5.78 -7.29 -10.84
N GLY A 102 6.97 -7.86 -10.69
CA GLY A 102 8.21 -7.07 -10.59
C GLY A 102 8.18 -6.16 -9.35
N THR A 103 8.31 -4.86 -9.57
CA THR A 103 8.29 -3.82 -8.54
C THR A 103 6.88 -3.30 -8.21
N VAL A 104 5.86 -3.77 -8.92
CA VAL A 104 4.47 -3.30 -8.77
C VAL A 104 3.65 -4.30 -7.96
N SER A 105 2.95 -3.82 -6.95
CA SER A 105 1.95 -4.60 -6.20
C SER A 105 0.59 -4.61 -6.88
N PHE A 106 -0.15 -5.70 -6.78
CA PHE A 106 -1.51 -5.80 -7.30
C PHE A 106 -2.40 -6.74 -6.46
N ASP A 107 -3.72 -6.54 -6.57
CA ASP A 107 -4.72 -7.44 -5.98
C ASP A 107 -4.91 -8.67 -6.88
N ASN A 108 -4.47 -9.83 -6.41
CA ASN A 108 -4.59 -11.08 -7.17
C ASN A 108 -6.03 -11.61 -7.27
N SER A 109 -7.00 -11.02 -6.58
CA SER A 109 -8.41 -11.35 -6.78
C SER A 109 -8.99 -10.72 -8.05
N THR A 110 -8.45 -9.58 -8.48
CA THR A 110 -8.95 -8.82 -9.64
C THR A 110 -7.95 -8.73 -10.79
N HIS A 111 -6.66 -8.93 -10.51
CA HIS A 111 -5.58 -8.81 -11.49
C HIS A 111 -4.66 -10.04 -11.47
N MET A 112 -3.85 -10.18 -12.52
CA MET A 112 -2.79 -11.18 -12.63
C MET A 112 -1.55 -10.59 -13.31
N CYS A 113 -0.40 -11.22 -13.10
CA CYS A 113 0.86 -10.80 -13.69
C CYS A 113 1.21 -11.66 -14.90
N CYS A 114 1.45 -11.04 -16.05
CA CYS A 114 1.93 -11.67 -17.27
C CYS A 114 3.21 -10.98 -17.74
N MET A 115 4.35 -11.69 -17.69
CA MET A 115 5.66 -11.17 -18.10
C MET A 115 6.00 -9.76 -17.55
N GLY A 116 5.66 -9.49 -16.30
CA GLY A 116 5.92 -8.18 -15.66
C GLY A 116 4.85 -7.12 -15.87
N ALA A 117 3.81 -7.38 -16.67
CA ALA A 117 2.65 -6.53 -16.82
C ALA A 117 1.48 -7.01 -15.94
N VAL A 118 0.90 -6.07 -15.17
CA VAL A 118 -0.33 -6.32 -14.40
C VAL A 118 -1.52 -6.16 -15.33
N ASN A 119 -2.33 -7.20 -15.44
CA ASN A 119 -3.52 -7.26 -16.27
C ASN A 119 -4.75 -7.46 -15.39
N PRO A 120 -5.91 -6.88 -15.74
CA PRO A 120 -7.19 -7.34 -15.22
C PRO A 120 -7.32 -8.85 -15.44
N ARG A 121 -7.92 -9.54 -14.48
CA ARG A 121 -8.30 -10.94 -14.69
C ARG A 121 -9.41 -11.00 -15.74
N PRO A 122 -9.28 -11.86 -16.76
CA PRO A 122 -10.38 -12.16 -17.67
C PRO A 122 -11.63 -12.66 -16.91
N ASP A 123 -12.78 -12.59 -17.55
CA ASP A 123 -14.01 -13.17 -16.99
C ASP A 123 -13.93 -14.69 -16.88
N GLY A 124 -14.63 -15.28 -15.90
CA GLY A 124 -14.72 -16.72 -15.70
C GLY A 124 -13.81 -17.27 -14.60
N ASP A 125 -13.57 -18.58 -14.62
CA ASP A 125 -12.78 -19.26 -13.59
C ASP A 125 -11.27 -18.97 -13.74
N HIS A 126 -10.62 -18.67 -12.62
CA HIS A 126 -9.19 -18.33 -12.59
C HIS A 126 -8.28 -19.44 -13.14
N SER A 127 -8.70 -20.71 -13.12
CA SER A 127 -7.94 -21.84 -13.67
C SER A 127 -7.83 -21.79 -15.20
N ASP A 128 -8.76 -21.10 -15.85
CA ASP A 128 -8.77 -20.89 -17.30
C ASP A 128 -7.95 -19.68 -17.74
N HIS A 129 -7.49 -18.86 -16.80
CA HIS A 129 -6.66 -17.70 -17.12
C HIS A 129 -5.24 -18.14 -17.51
N LYS A 130 -4.70 -17.53 -18.55
CA LYS A 130 -3.36 -17.77 -19.10
C LYS A 130 -2.73 -16.44 -19.54
N CYS A 131 -1.43 -16.47 -19.78
CA CYS A 131 -0.72 -15.34 -20.37
C CYS A 131 -0.40 -15.61 -21.85
N CYS A 132 -0.60 -14.60 -22.68
CA CYS A 132 -0.03 -14.50 -24.01
C CYS A 132 0.93 -13.32 -24.00
N ARG A 133 2.23 -13.62 -23.86
CA ARG A 133 3.25 -12.61 -23.54
C ARG A 133 2.87 -11.80 -22.30
N ALA A 134 2.74 -10.49 -22.45
CA ALA A 134 2.39 -9.56 -21.39
C ALA A 134 0.88 -9.41 -21.19
N GLU A 135 0.05 -10.07 -21.99
CA GLU A 135 -1.42 -9.94 -21.94
C GLU A 135 -2.06 -11.15 -21.26
N ALA A 136 -3.09 -10.93 -20.45
CA ALA A 136 -3.90 -11.99 -19.87
C ALA A 136 -5.05 -12.40 -20.81
N LEU A 137 -5.36 -13.69 -20.87
CA LEU A 137 -6.51 -14.23 -21.61
C LEU A 137 -7.20 -15.35 -20.85
N ASN A 138 -8.50 -15.56 -21.13
CA ASN A 138 -9.20 -16.78 -20.74
C ASN A 138 -9.11 -17.79 -21.89
N ARG A 139 -8.62 -19.00 -21.62
CA ARG A 139 -8.43 -20.05 -22.64
C ARG A 139 -9.74 -20.61 -23.22
N LEU A 140 -10.88 -20.42 -22.56
CA LEU A 140 -12.20 -20.83 -23.05
C LEU A 140 -12.68 -19.93 -24.19
N TYR A 141 -12.39 -18.62 -24.11
CA TYR A 141 -12.86 -17.63 -25.08
C TYR A 141 -11.78 -17.22 -26.09
N SER A 142 -10.50 -17.39 -25.76
CA SER A 142 -9.38 -16.89 -26.56
C SER A 142 -8.19 -17.85 -26.57
N GLN A 143 -7.23 -17.60 -27.45
CA GLN A 143 -5.99 -18.34 -27.58
C GLN A 143 -4.84 -17.40 -27.98
N CYS A 144 -3.60 -17.82 -27.71
CA CYS A 144 -2.41 -17.08 -28.10
C CYS A 144 -1.90 -17.62 -29.44
N LYS A 145 -1.92 -16.81 -30.50
CA LYS A 145 -1.31 -17.15 -31.81
C LYS A 145 -0.21 -16.14 -32.10
N ASP A 146 1.02 -16.63 -32.26
CA ASP A 146 2.22 -15.82 -32.55
C ASP A 146 2.44 -14.65 -31.58
N GLY A 147 2.00 -14.82 -30.32
CA GLY A 147 2.10 -13.81 -29.27
C GLY A 147 0.99 -12.76 -29.28
N VAL A 148 -0.07 -12.96 -30.07
CA VAL A 148 -1.26 -12.12 -30.12
C VAL A 148 -2.46 -12.91 -29.56
N VAL A 149 -3.25 -12.25 -28.71
CA VAL A 149 -4.51 -12.82 -28.22
C VAL A 149 -5.54 -12.75 -29.34
N VAL A 150 -6.07 -13.90 -29.73
CA VAL A 150 -7.15 -14.01 -30.73
C VAL A 150 -8.34 -14.74 -30.13
N ALA A 151 -9.55 -14.28 -30.46
CA ALA A 151 -10.78 -14.97 -30.07
C ALA A 151 -10.80 -16.38 -30.65
N ARG A 152 -11.37 -17.33 -29.90
CA ARG A 152 -11.68 -18.64 -30.46
C ARG A 152 -12.87 -18.49 -31.41
N ALA A 153 -12.79 -19.15 -32.57
CA ALA A 153 -13.96 -19.31 -33.41
C ALA A 153 -15.00 -20.14 -32.62
N ALA A 154 -16.26 -19.71 -32.65
CA ALA A 154 -17.34 -20.58 -32.18
C ALA A 154 -17.27 -21.87 -33.02
N SER A 155 -17.30 -23.03 -32.35
CA SER A 155 -17.56 -24.28 -33.05
C SER A 155 -18.97 -24.20 -33.63
N GLU A 156 -19.08 -24.11 -34.96
CA GLU A 156 -20.32 -24.39 -35.69
C GLU A 156 -20.74 -25.85 -35.54
#